data_AF-A0A0F9D965-F1
#
_entry.id   AF-A0A0F9D965-F1
#
_cell.length_a   1.000
_cell.length_b   1.000
_cell.length_c   1.000
_cell.angle_alpha   90.00
_cell.angle_beta   90.00
_cell.angle_gamma   90.00
#
_symmetry.space_group_name_H-M   'P 1'
#
loop_
_entity.id
_entity.type
_entity.pdbx_description
1 polymer ?
#
loop_
_entity_poly.entity_id
_entity_poly.type
_entity_poly.pdbx_seq_one_letter_code
_entity_poly.pdbx_strand_id
1 'polypeptide(L)'
;MSYKLRDNGVTRLADGADIPFAPANRDWREYQKWIADGNTPLPADPPPVPPIDPDDELDAALAALEGTGATVDQLIAAMRGKTGRAGRVGGRKP
;
A
#
# COMPACT_ATOMS: atom_id res chain seq x y z
N MET A 1 26.27 -3.13 10.36
CA MET A 1 25.13 -3.54 11.22
C MET A 1 23.85 -3.37 10.44
N SER A 2 22.86 -4.24 10.67
CA SER A 2 21.52 -4.13 10.10
C SER A 2 20.49 -4.15 11.23
N TYR A 3 19.50 -3.29 11.13
CA TYR A 3 18.45 -3.13 12.14
C TYR A 3 17.08 -3.18 11.47
N LYS A 4 16.08 -3.68 12.20
CA LYS A 4 14.67 -3.67 11.79
C LYS A 4 13.86 -2.85 12.79
N LEU A 5 13.00 -1.97 12.29
CA LEU A 5 12.06 -1.22 13.12
C LEU A 5 11.04 -2.15 13.78
N ARG A 6 10.69 -1.84 15.03
CA ARG A 6 9.65 -2.49 15.81
C ARG A 6 8.81 -1.40 16.47
N ASP A 7 7.66 -1.78 17.01
CA ASP A 7 6.72 -0.85 17.65
C ASP A 7 7.35 -0.07 18.82
N ASN A 8 8.18 -0.76 19.63
CA ASN A 8 8.78 -0.21 20.85
C ASN A 8 10.32 -0.15 20.82
N GLY A 9 10.93 -0.29 19.64
CA GLY A 9 12.38 -0.40 19.54
C GLY A 9 12.90 -0.70 18.14
N VAL A 10 14.11 -1.25 18.12
CA VAL A 10 14.69 -1.86 16.92
C VAL A 10 15.26 -3.22 17.26
N THR A 11 15.16 -4.18 16.35
CA THR A 11 15.84 -5.48 16.49
C THR A 11 17.14 -5.43 15.70
N ARG A 12 18.27 -5.74 16.34
CA ARG A 12 19.57 -5.88 15.65
C ARG A 12 19.63 -7.25 14.99
N LEU A 13 19.76 -7.28 13.67
CA LEU A 13 19.66 -8.52 12.89
C LEU A 13 20.90 -9.42 12.96
N ALA A 14 22.03 -8.91 13.49
CA ALA A 14 23.26 -9.68 13.59
C ALA A 14 23.17 -10.79 14.65
N ASP A 15 22.47 -10.52 15.75
CA ASP A 15 22.37 -11.37 16.94
C ASP A 15 20.92 -11.54 17.42
N GLY A 16 19.96 -10.85 16.79
CA GLY A 16 18.55 -10.92 17.14
C GLY A 16 18.17 -10.15 18.41
N ALA A 17 19.04 -9.31 18.96
CA ALA A 17 18.73 -8.55 20.17
C ALA A 17 17.68 -7.46 19.92
N ASP A 18 16.67 -7.41 20.78
CA ASP A 18 15.68 -6.35 20.82
C ASP A 18 16.19 -5.17 21.65
N ILE A 19 16.29 -4.02 21.00
CA ILE A 19 16.84 -2.79 21.55
C ILE A 19 15.68 -1.83 21.79
N PRO A 20 15.25 -1.60 23.05
CA PRO A 20 14.22 -0.61 23.36
C PRO A 20 14.72 0.83 23.09
N PHE A 21 13.78 1.75 22.86
CA PHE A 21 14.02 3.20 22.68
C PHE A 21 14.47 3.91 23.97
N ALA A 22 15.53 3.42 24.62
CA ALA A 22 16.03 3.92 25.88
C ALA A 22 17.37 4.66 25.69
N PRO A 23 17.48 5.97 26.01
CA PRO A 23 18.73 6.73 25.85
C PRO A 23 19.89 6.21 26.70
N ALA A 24 19.58 5.57 27.84
CA ALA A 24 20.58 4.91 28.69
C ALA A 24 21.12 3.62 28.06
N ASN A 25 20.38 2.99 27.13
CA ASN A 25 20.82 1.77 26.46
C ASN A 25 21.97 2.08 25.50
N ARG A 26 23.07 1.33 25.63
CA ARG A 26 24.25 1.46 24.78
C ARG A 26 23.94 1.12 23.33
N ASP A 27 23.18 0.04 23.11
CA ASP A 27 22.84 -0.43 21.76
C ASP A 27 21.91 0.56 21.04
N TRP A 28 21.04 1.26 21.78
CA TRP A 28 20.21 2.33 21.22
C TRP A 28 21.04 3.53 20.75
N ARG A 29 22.07 3.92 21.50
CA ARG A 29 23.01 4.97 21.09
C ARG A 29 23.86 4.56 19.89
N GLU A 30 24.21 3.28 19.79
CA GLU A 30 24.93 2.72 18.64
C GLU A 30 24.06 2.75 17.37
N TYR A 31 22.80 2.34 17.49
CA TYR A 31 21.81 2.47 16.40
C TYR A 31 21.68 3.93 15.93
N GLN A 32 21.57 4.90 16.85
CA GLN A 32 21.47 6.31 16.47
C GLN A 32 22.69 6.82 15.70
N LYS A 33 23.91 6.40 16.08
CA LYS A 33 25.13 6.73 15.32
C LYS A 33 25.09 6.13 13.93
N TRP A 34 24.65 4.88 13.82
CA TRP A 34 24.50 4.21 12.54
C TRP A 34 23.51 4.94 11.61
N ILE A 35 22.40 5.47 12.15
CA ILE A 35 21.49 6.35 11.40
C ILE A 35 22.17 7.67 10.99
N ALA A 36 22.93 8.29 11.90
CA ALA A 36 23.64 9.55 11.63
C ALA A 36 24.70 9.41 10.52
N ASP A 37 25.29 8.22 10.37
CA ASP A 37 26.20 7.87 9.26
C ASP A 37 25.48 7.68 7.91
N GLY A 38 24.16 7.87 7.86
CA GLY A 38 23.35 7.80 6.64
C GLY A 38 22.78 6.43 6.32
N ASN A 39 22.78 5.50 7.28
CA ASN A 39 22.19 4.18 7.07
C ASN A 39 20.68 4.18 7.33
N THR A 40 19.95 3.24 6.71
CA THR A 40 18.49 3.13 6.80
C THR A 40 18.07 1.75 7.33
N PRO A 41 17.28 1.66 8.41
CA PRO A 41 16.81 0.38 8.95
C PRO A 41 15.73 -0.22 8.03
N LEU A 42 15.53 -1.53 8.16
CA LEU A 42 14.39 -2.19 7.54
C LEU A 42 13.08 -1.74 8.22
N PRO A 43 11.98 -1.58 7.45
CA PRO A 43 10.69 -1.24 8.00
C PRO A 43 10.17 -2.32 8.95
N ALA A 44 9.26 -1.94 9.85
CA ALA A 44 8.52 -2.89 10.67
C ALA A 44 7.65 -3.80 9.79
N ASP A 45 7.31 -4.99 10.30
CA ASP A 45 6.33 -5.84 9.62
C ASP A 45 4.96 -5.15 9.57
N PRO A 46 4.20 -5.30 8.48
CA PRO A 46 2.83 -4.82 8.44
C PRO A 46 2.01 -5.52 9.53
N PRO A 47 0.99 -4.85 10.09
CA PRO A 47 0.08 -5.51 11.02
C PRO A 47 -0.51 -6.75 10.36
N PRO A 48 -0.79 -7.83 11.12
CA PRO A 48 -1.50 -8.97 10.58
C PRO A 48 -2.83 -8.46 10.00
N VAL A 49 -3.13 -8.81 8.75
CA VAL A 49 -4.47 -8.58 8.21
C VAL A 49 -5.45 -9.28 9.15
N PRO A 50 -6.49 -8.58 9.67
CA PRO A 50 -7.48 -9.25 10.49
C PRO A 50 -8.06 -10.44 9.69
N PRO A 51 -8.42 -11.56 10.34
CA PRO A 51 -9.10 -12.64 9.65
C PRO A 51 -10.36 -12.04 9.01
N ILE A 52 -10.39 -11.99 7.68
CA ILE A 52 -11.54 -11.53 6.92
C ILE A 52 -12.58 -12.64 7.07
N ASP A 53 -13.65 -12.39 7.82
CA ASP A 53 -14.86 -13.19 7.68
C ASP A 53 -15.34 -13.04 6.22
N PRO A 54 -15.71 -14.13 5.52
CA PRO A 54 -16.03 -14.07 4.09
C PRO A 54 -17.20 -13.11 3.76
N ASP A 55 -18.03 -12.76 4.76
CA ASP A 55 -19.07 -11.76 4.65
C ASP A 55 -18.52 -10.31 4.64
N ASP A 56 -17.43 -10.02 5.37
CA ASP A 56 -16.78 -8.70 5.41
C ASP A 56 -16.06 -8.34 4.09
N GLU A 57 -15.66 -9.34 3.29
CA GLU A 57 -15.00 -9.10 1.99
C GLU A 57 -15.94 -8.36 1.01
N LEU A 58 -17.25 -8.61 1.10
CA LEU A 58 -18.24 -8.03 0.19
C LEU A 58 -18.59 -6.58 0.58
N ASP A 59 -18.68 -6.29 1.87
CA ASP A 59 -18.86 -4.92 2.41
C ASP A 59 -17.60 -4.05 2.20
N ALA A 60 -16.40 -4.59 2.42
CA ALA A 60 -15.15 -3.87 2.17
C ALA A 60 -14.94 -3.58 0.68
N ALA A 61 -15.30 -4.51 -0.20
CA ALA A 61 -15.27 -4.30 -1.65
C ALA A 61 -16.30 -3.24 -2.10
N LEU A 62 -17.48 -3.20 -1.48
CA LEU A 62 -18.50 -2.19 -1.75
C LEU A 62 -18.04 -0.79 -1.30
N ALA A 63 -17.48 -0.65 -0.09
CA ALA A 63 -16.95 0.63 0.40
C ALA A 63 -15.82 1.19 -0.49
N ALA A 64 -14.98 0.31 -1.07
CA ALA A 64 -13.96 0.70 -2.03
C ALA A 64 -14.52 1.21 -3.38
N LEU A 65 -15.74 0.78 -3.75
CA LEU A 65 -16.45 1.21 -4.97
C LEU A 65 -17.33 2.45 -4.75
N GLU A 66 -17.87 2.65 -3.53
CA GLU A 66 -18.78 3.75 -3.17
C GLU A 66 -18.17 5.16 -3.33
N GLY A 67 -16.85 5.28 -3.40
CA GLY A 67 -16.16 6.56 -3.67
C GLY A 67 -16.15 7.00 -5.14
N THR A 68 -16.58 6.15 -6.08
CA THR A 68 -16.51 6.46 -7.52
C THR A 68 -17.74 7.17 -8.06
N GLY A 69 -18.85 7.21 -7.31
CA GLY A 69 -20.08 7.94 -7.65
C GLY A 69 -20.68 7.59 -9.03
N ALA A 70 -20.21 6.52 -9.66
CA ALA A 70 -20.66 6.10 -10.97
C ALA A 70 -22.01 5.40 -10.82
N THR A 71 -23.07 6.08 -11.23
CA THR A 71 -24.42 5.51 -11.23
C THR A 71 -24.48 4.32 -12.20
N VAL A 72 -25.38 3.38 -11.94
CA VAL A 72 -25.62 2.23 -12.82
C VAL A 72 -25.93 2.69 -14.26
N ASP A 73 -26.63 3.82 -14.41
CA ASP A 73 -26.89 4.46 -15.72
C ASP A 73 -25.62 4.93 -16.43
N GLN A 74 -24.62 5.47 -15.72
CA GLN A 74 -23.36 5.90 -16.31
C GLN A 74 -22.52 4.72 -16.81
N LEU A 75 -22.54 3.59 -16.09
CA LEU A 75 -21.88 2.35 -16.52
C LEU A 75 -22.56 1.75 -17.76
N ILE A 76 -23.90 1.75 -17.81
CA ILE A 76 -24.66 1.29 -18.97
C ILE A 76 -24.41 2.20 -20.19
N ALA A 77 -24.38 3.51 -20.01
CA ALA A 77 -24.08 4.47 -21.07
C ALA A 77 -22.65 4.32 -21.61
N ALA A 78 -21.67 4.11 -20.72
CA ALA A 78 -20.27 3.91 -21.11
C ALA A 78 -20.06 2.62 -21.92
N MET A 79 -20.76 1.53 -21.57
CA MET A 79 -20.72 0.27 -22.33
C MET A 79 -21.39 0.40 -23.70
N ARG A 80 -22.48 1.18 -23.81
CA ARG A 80 -23.15 1.45 -25.10
C ARG A 80 -22.38 2.41 -26.03
N GLY A 81 -21.56 3.31 -25.50
CA GLY A 81 -20.82 4.32 -26.28
C GLY A 81 -19.54 3.82 -26.99
N LYS A 82 -19.10 2.57 -26.75
CA LYS A 82 -17.81 2.07 -27.26
C LYS A 82 -17.91 1.28 -28.56
N THR A 83 -19.11 1.00 -29.04
CA THR A 83 -19.37 0.40 -30.37
C THR A 83 -19.75 1.50 -31.38
N GLY A 84 -18.78 2.32 -31.79
CA GLY A 84 -19.09 3.41 -32.72
C GLY A 84 -17.91 4.20 -33.29
N ARG A 85 -16.77 3.57 -33.56
CA ARG A 85 -15.72 4.19 -34.39
C ARG A 85 -15.34 3.28 -35.55
N ALA A 86 -16.14 3.30 -36.60
CA ALA A 86 -15.75 2.84 -37.94
C ALA A 86 -16.40 3.73 -38.99
N GLY A 87 -15.60 4.27 -39.92
CA GLY A 87 -16.10 4.88 -41.15
C GLY A 87 -15.63 6.32 -41.44
N ARG A 88 -14.35 6.49 -41.76
CA ARG A 88 -13.86 7.64 -42.55
C ARG A 88 -13.92 7.26 -44.05
N VAL A 89 -14.43 8.19 -44.86
CA VAL A 89 -14.22 8.37 -46.32
C VAL A 89 -15.01 7.49 -47.30
N GLY A 90 -15.81 8.15 -48.14
CA GLY A 90 -16.40 7.63 -49.37
C GLY A 90 -17.10 8.76 -50.14
N GLY A 91 -16.48 9.21 -51.24
CA GLY A 91 -16.86 10.39 -52.02
C GLY A 91 -18.19 10.28 -52.75
N ARG A 92 -18.77 11.45 -53.06
CA ARG A 92 -19.90 11.61 -53.99
C ARG A 92 -19.43 11.34 -55.42
N LYS A 93 -20.23 10.54 -56.13
CA LYS A 93 -20.07 10.05 -57.51
C LYS A 93 -19.98 11.16 -58.58
N PRO A 94 -19.48 10.83 -59.79
CA PRO A 94 -19.62 11.66 -61.00
C PRO A 94 -21.08 11.69 -61.51
#